data_AF-A0A3D5DD48-F1
#
_entry.id   AF-A0A3D5DD48-F1
#
_cell.length_a   1.000
_cell.length_b   1.000
_cell.length_c   1.000
_cell.angle_alpha   90.00
_cell.angle_beta   90.00
_cell.angle_gamma   90.00
#
_symmetry.space_group_name_H-M   'P 1'
#
loop_
_entity.id
_entity.type
_entity.pdbx_description
1 polymer ?
#
loop_
_entity_poly.entity_id
_entity_poly.type
_entity_poly.pdbx_seq_one_letter_code
_entity_poly.pdbx_strand_id
1 'polypeptide(L)'
;MNSDNTNDYVTKVQPGLTRKQFVGDALFLVQIITAVGFIGTQARLMLSTTEGISLTWLSFWGIFLLINLSLSYKAHRLQPSRVTYQTMVTYAAWTIVVVFCIGIYIWQNVTFWTPLDTWTTGLAITGIIATLIIGYRNRLTIVDPIVRGYLGVFFKGVPQLTLAYNIILVGGSGISTFAIVTGHINICTRLGQVIMSLREASWDRNRRGCAIGEIANEGSWIVATVAWLIV
;
A
#
# COMPACT_ATOMS: atom_id res chain seq x y z
N MET A 1 58.91 -2.32 -30.06
CA MET A 1 58.79 -3.24 -28.91
C MET A 1 58.35 -2.41 -27.72
N ASN A 2 57.05 -2.35 -27.46
CA ASN A 2 56.51 -1.78 -26.22
C ASN A 2 55.77 -2.90 -25.51
N SER A 3 56.25 -3.19 -24.31
CA SER A 3 55.84 -4.24 -23.40
C SER A 3 54.39 -4.08 -22.93
N ASP A 4 53.62 -5.14 -23.13
CA ASP A 4 52.69 -5.74 -22.17
C ASP A 4 52.07 -4.81 -21.12
N ASN A 5 50.99 -4.13 -21.51
CA ASN A 5 49.91 -3.79 -20.58
C ASN A 5 49.13 -5.07 -20.28
N THR A 6 49.68 -5.88 -19.38
CA THR A 6 48.94 -6.96 -18.72
C THR A 6 47.85 -6.30 -17.88
N ASN A 7 46.63 -6.37 -18.41
CA ASN A 7 45.42 -6.00 -17.72
C ASN A 7 45.33 -6.80 -16.42
N ASP A 8 45.70 -6.14 -15.32
CA ASP A 8 45.30 -6.47 -13.96
C ASP A 8 43.77 -6.45 -13.89
N TYR A 9 43.15 -7.55 -14.30
CA TYR A 9 41.80 -7.91 -13.91
C TYR A 9 41.82 -8.26 -12.42
N VAL A 10 42.03 -7.24 -11.59
CA VAL A 10 41.69 -7.28 -10.18
C VAL A 10 40.20 -7.58 -10.13
N THR A 11 39.91 -8.85 -9.91
CA THR A 11 38.60 -9.35 -9.49
C THR A 11 38.26 -8.57 -8.23
N LYS A 12 37.56 -7.45 -8.38
CA LYS A 12 36.91 -6.75 -7.27
C LYS A 12 35.95 -7.76 -6.68
N VAL A 13 36.41 -8.46 -5.64
CA VAL A 13 35.58 -9.25 -4.74
C VAL A 13 34.38 -8.38 -4.43
N GLN A 14 33.20 -8.77 -4.91
CA GLN A 14 31.98 -8.03 -4.65
C GLN A 14 31.88 -7.88 -3.13
N PRO A 15 31.91 -6.66 -2.58
CA PRO A 15 31.73 -6.49 -1.15
C PRO A 15 30.39 -7.13 -0.80
N GLY A 16 30.39 -7.99 0.23
CA GLY A 16 29.18 -8.64 0.71
C GLY A 16 28.06 -7.62 0.95
N LEU A 17 26.80 -8.07 0.84
CA LEU A 17 25.64 -7.21 1.02
C LEU A 17 25.79 -6.36 2.29
N THR A 18 25.69 -5.03 2.14
CA THR A 18 25.68 -4.15 3.29
C THR A 18 24.46 -4.45 4.15
N ARG A 19 24.55 -4.29 5.48
CA ARG A 19 23.43 -4.54 6.42
C ARG A 19 22.13 -3.84 5.97
N LYS A 20 22.23 -2.64 5.41
CA LYS A 20 21.07 -1.88 4.89
C LYS A 20 20.42 -2.58 3.70
N GLN A 21 21.21 -3.08 2.75
CA GLN A 21 20.71 -3.81 1.59
C GLN A 21 20.04 -5.13 2.02
N PHE A 22 20.67 -5.86 2.94
CA PHE A 22 20.09 -7.10 3.48
C PHE A 22 18.72 -6.86 4.13
N VAL A 23 18.59 -5.82 4.97
CA VAL A 23 17.30 -5.47 5.60
C VAL A 23 16.28 -5.06 4.54
N GLY A 24 16.65 -4.22 3.57
CA GLY A 24 15.75 -3.81 2.49
C GLY A 24 15.21 -5.00 1.68
N ASP A 25 16.10 -5.95 1.35
CA ASP A 25 15.77 -7.19 0.63
C ASP A 25 14.86 -8.10 1.45
N ALA A 26 15.12 -8.26 2.74
CA ALA A 26 14.26 -9.05 3.63
C ALA A 26 12.86 -8.46 3.73
N LEU A 27 12.74 -7.14 3.94
CA LEU A 27 11.44 -6.45 3.97
C LEU A 27 10.70 -6.56 2.62
N PHE A 28 11.43 -6.51 1.51
CA PHE A 28 10.85 -6.69 0.18
C PHE A 28 10.32 -8.10 0.00
N LEU A 29 11.12 -9.12 0.33
CA LEU A 29 10.76 -10.52 0.18
C LEU A 29 9.52 -10.86 1.02
N VAL A 30 9.46 -10.39 2.27
CA VAL A 30 8.28 -10.55 3.14
C VAL A 30 7.04 -9.96 2.49
N GLN A 31 7.12 -8.78 1.88
CA GLN A 31 5.97 -8.17 1.20
C GLN A 31 5.50 -8.95 -0.03
N ILE A 32 6.42 -9.55 -0.80
CA ILE A 32 6.05 -10.38 -1.95
C ILE A 32 5.42 -11.70 -1.52
N ILE A 33 6.00 -12.37 -0.51
CA ILE A 33 5.45 -13.61 0.04
C ILE A 33 4.06 -13.36 0.62
N THR A 34 3.88 -12.28 1.38
CA THR A 34 2.58 -11.93 1.96
C THR A 34 1.55 -11.56 0.89
N ALA A 35 1.95 -10.88 -0.20
CA ALA A 35 1.05 -10.60 -1.31
C ALA A 35 0.55 -11.90 -2.00
N VAL A 36 1.45 -12.87 -2.24
CA VAL A 36 1.10 -14.17 -2.83
C VAL A 36 0.23 -15.01 -1.89
N GLY A 37 0.57 -15.04 -0.60
CA GLY A 37 -0.27 -15.73 0.39
C GLY A 37 -1.64 -15.08 0.53
N PHE A 38 -1.70 -13.74 0.49
CA PHE A 38 -2.94 -12.99 0.62
C PHE A 38 -3.86 -13.30 -0.55
N ILE A 39 -3.38 -13.19 -1.79
CA ILE A 39 -4.23 -13.48 -2.95
C ILE A 39 -4.73 -14.92 -2.92
N GLY A 40 -3.90 -15.90 -2.55
CA GLY A 40 -4.34 -17.30 -2.48
C GLY A 40 -5.42 -17.55 -1.42
N THR A 41 -5.21 -17.04 -0.21
CA THR A 41 -6.13 -17.24 0.93
C THR A 41 -7.41 -16.41 0.78
N GLN A 42 -7.28 -15.13 0.46
CA GLN A 42 -8.40 -14.21 0.33
C GLN A 42 -9.23 -14.52 -0.92
N ALA A 43 -8.62 -14.83 -2.07
CA ALA A 43 -9.39 -15.23 -3.26
C ALA A 43 -10.22 -16.49 -2.99
N ARG A 44 -9.61 -17.51 -2.37
CA ARG A 44 -10.32 -18.74 -2.03
C ARG A 44 -11.50 -18.48 -1.11
N LEU A 45 -11.33 -17.62 -0.11
CA LEU A 45 -12.41 -17.25 0.81
C LEU A 45 -13.51 -16.46 0.10
N MET A 46 -13.15 -15.49 -0.74
CA MET A 46 -14.08 -14.70 -1.55
C MET A 46 -14.87 -15.52 -2.56
N LEU A 47 -14.37 -16.70 -2.94
CA LEU A 47 -15.13 -17.65 -3.75
C LEU A 47 -16.27 -18.34 -2.98
N SER A 48 -16.19 -18.37 -1.65
CA SER A 48 -17.19 -18.97 -0.76
C SER A 48 -18.09 -17.95 -0.05
N THR A 49 -17.56 -16.79 0.34
CA THR A 49 -18.32 -15.73 1.00
C THR A 49 -17.64 -14.38 0.77
N THR A 50 -18.45 -13.35 0.59
CA THR A 50 -17.99 -11.95 0.51
C THR A 50 -18.47 -11.13 1.70
N GLU A 51 -18.93 -11.77 2.77
CA GLU A 51 -19.39 -11.10 3.99
C GLU A 51 -18.30 -10.18 4.57
N GLY A 52 -18.70 -8.98 4.98
CA GLY A 52 -17.77 -7.97 5.48
C GLY A 52 -16.98 -7.23 4.38
N ILE A 53 -16.90 -7.74 3.14
CA ILE A 53 -16.20 -7.10 2.03
C ILE A 53 -17.16 -6.15 1.29
N SER A 54 -16.67 -4.97 0.92
CA SER A 54 -17.40 -4.05 0.03
C SER A 54 -16.58 -3.67 -1.19
N LEU A 55 -17.29 -3.36 -2.29
CA LEU A 55 -16.67 -2.93 -3.54
C LEU A 55 -15.94 -1.59 -3.36
N THR A 56 -16.51 -0.66 -2.59
CA THR A 56 -15.86 0.64 -2.32
C THR A 56 -14.57 0.49 -1.54
N TRP A 57 -14.50 -0.44 -0.58
CA TRP A 57 -13.28 -0.72 0.15
C TRP A 57 -12.15 -1.21 -0.76
N LEU A 58 -12.43 -2.22 -1.61
CA LEU A 58 -11.44 -2.74 -2.55
C LEU A 58 -11.03 -1.68 -3.59
N SER A 59 -12.00 -0.93 -4.12
CA SER A 59 -11.76 0.09 -5.15
C SER A 59 -10.90 1.24 -4.63
N PHE A 60 -11.22 1.77 -3.45
CA PHE A 60 -10.44 2.85 -2.85
C PHE A 60 -9.06 2.37 -2.40
N TRP A 61 -8.95 1.13 -1.91
CA TRP A 61 -7.64 0.51 -1.69
C TRP A 61 -6.82 0.47 -3.00
N GLY A 62 -7.42 0.12 -4.13
CA GLY A 62 -6.78 0.18 -5.44
C GLY A 62 -6.26 1.57 -5.80
N ILE A 63 -7.08 2.60 -5.61
CA ILE A 63 -6.68 4.00 -5.87
C ILE A 63 -5.54 4.44 -4.95
N PHE A 64 -5.60 4.07 -3.66
CA PHE A 64 -4.51 4.31 -2.71
C PHE A 64 -3.18 3.71 -3.19
N LEU A 65 -3.20 2.47 -3.68
CA LEU A 65 -2.00 1.80 -4.21
C LEU A 65 -1.47 2.52 -5.46
N LEU A 66 -2.33 2.96 -6.37
CA LEU A 66 -1.93 3.72 -7.56
C LEU A 66 -1.31 5.07 -7.23
N ILE A 67 -1.86 5.77 -6.22
CA ILE A 67 -1.28 7.03 -5.72
C ILE A 67 0.15 6.79 -5.22
N ASN A 68 0.32 5.79 -4.34
CA ASN A 68 1.62 5.49 -3.75
C ASN A 68 2.61 4.89 -4.75
N LEU A 69 2.15 4.09 -5.71
CA LEU A 69 2.96 3.59 -6.83
C LEU A 69 3.54 4.76 -7.62
N SER A 70 2.70 5.74 -7.97
CA SER A 70 3.13 6.90 -8.73
C SER A 70 4.04 7.84 -7.92
N LEU A 71 3.82 8.00 -6.61
CA LEU A 71 4.75 8.72 -5.74
C LEU A 71 6.11 8.00 -5.64
N SER A 72 6.11 6.68 -5.49
CA SER A 72 7.32 5.85 -5.42
C SER A 72 8.09 5.85 -6.75
N TYR A 73 7.37 5.79 -7.87
CA TYR A 73 7.96 5.94 -9.21
C TYR A 73 8.66 7.30 -9.36
N LYS A 74 7.99 8.40 -8.98
CA LYS A 74 8.60 9.74 -9.02
C LYS A 74 9.82 9.83 -8.09
N ALA A 75 9.72 9.29 -6.87
CA ALA A 75 10.84 9.26 -5.93
C ALA A 75 12.04 8.48 -6.48
N HIS A 76 11.80 7.34 -7.14
CA HIS A 76 12.84 6.56 -7.80
C HIS A 76 13.45 7.30 -8.99
N ARG A 77 12.64 7.97 -9.82
CA ARG A 77 13.13 8.77 -10.94
C ARG A 77 14.02 9.94 -10.50
N LEU A 78 13.71 10.57 -9.37
CA LEU A 78 14.47 11.70 -8.83
C LEU A 78 15.76 11.23 -8.14
N GLN A 79 15.70 10.14 -7.38
CA GLN A 79 16.86 9.58 -6.71
C GLN A 79 16.78 8.05 -6.69
N PRO A 80 17.29 7.39 -7.74
CA PRO A 80 17.22 5.95 -7.88
C PRO A 80 17.93 5.25 -6.71
N SER A 81 17.26 4.28 -6.11
CA SER A 81 17.83 3.39 -5.10
C SER A 81 17.16 2.03 -5.18
N ARG A 82 17.85 1.01 -4.66
CA ARG A 82 17.30 -0.35 -4.56
C ARG A 82 16.01 -0.38 -3.74
N VAL A 83 15.97 0.33 -2.61
CA VAL A 83 14.81 0.39 -1.72
C VAL A 83 13.62 1.04 -2.43
N THR A 84 13.80 2.18 -3.11
CA THR A 84 12.69 2.82 -3.85
C THR A 84 12.16 1.94 -4.99
N TYR A 85 13.04 1.22 -5.68
CA TYR A 85 12.63 0.28 -6.72
C TYR A 85 11.82 -0.87 -6.14
N GLN A 86 12.28 -1.46 -5.03
CA GLN A 86 11.55 -2.51 -4.31
C GLN A 86 10.17 -2.03 -3.86
N THR A 87 10.08 -0.86 -3.24
CA THR A 87 8.80 -0.26 -2.82
C THR A 87 7.87 -0.05 -4.02
N MET A 88 8.37 0.42 -5.16
CA MET A 88 7.59 0.56 -6.40
C MET A 88 7.06 -0.80 -6.89
N VAL A 89 7.91 -1.82 -6.94
CA VAL A 89 7.52 -3.19 -7.33
C VAL A 89 6.47 -3.75 -6.37
N THR A 90 6.61 -3.51 -5.07
CA THR A 90 5.63 -3.94 -4.08
C THR A 90 4.26 -3.28 -4.30
N TYR A 91 4.20 -1.97 -4.52
CA TYR A 91 2.92 -1.32 -4.83
C TYR A 91 2.29 -1.86 -6.11
N ALA A 92 3.09 -2.15 -7.15
CA ALA A 92 2.61 -2.76 -8.38
C ALA A 92 2.03 -4.17 -8.12
N ALA A 93 2.75 -5.01 -7.37
CA ALA A 93 2.29 -6.35 -7.01
C ALA A 93 0.96 -6.32 -6.24
N TRP A 94 0.84 -5.46 -5.23
CA TRP A 94 -0.41 -5.29 -4.48
C TRP A 94 -1.54 -4.71 -5.32
N THR A 95 -1.24 -3.86 -6.31
CA THR A 95 -2.25 -3.35 -7.22
C THR A 95 -2.87 -4.50 -8.03
N ILE A 96 -2.04 -5.43 -8.52
CA ILE A 96 -2.50 -6.63 -9.22
C ILE A 96 -3.37 -7.48 -8.29
N VAL A 97 -2.95 -7.69 -7.04
CA VAL A 97 -3.73 -8.43 -6.04
C VAL A 97 -5.12 -7.83 -5.85
N VAL A 98 -5.21 -6.51 -5.65
CA VAL A 98 -6.49 -5.82 -5.45
C VAL A 98 -7.38 -5.90 -6.69
N VAL A 99 -6.82 -5.71 -7.89
CA VAL A 99 -7.56 -5.85 -9.15
C VAL A 99 -8.15 -7.25 -9.28
N PHE A 100 -7.40 -8.29 -8.90
CA PHE A 100 -7.89 -9.66 -8.91
C PHE A 100 -9.02 -9.88 -7.90
N CYS A 101 -8.89 -9.37 -6.68
CA CYS A 101 -9.96 -9.43 -5.67
C CYS A 101 -11.24 -8.71 -6.14
N ILE A 102 -11.11 -7.55 -6.79
CA ILE A 102 -12.25 -6.84 -7.40
C ILE A 102 -12.90 -7.70 -8.48
N GLY A 103 -12.11 -8.35 -9.33
CA GLY A 103 -12.61 -9.26 -10.36
C GLY A 103 -13.43 -10.41 -9.79
N ILE A 104 -12.95 -11.06 -8.72
CA ILE A 104 -13.70 -12.11 -8.01
C ILE A 104 -15.00 -11.56 -7.41
N TYR A 105 -14.92 -10.41 -6.73
CA TYR A 105 -16.09 -9.80 -6.11
C TYR A 105 -17.18 -9.51 -7.15
N ILE A 106 -16.79 -8.97 -8.31
CA ILE A 106 -17.71 -8.68 -9.41
C ILE A 106 -18.30 -9.97 -10.00
N TRP A 107 -17.48 -11.01 -10.15
CA TRP A 107 -17.90 -12.30 -10.71
C TRP A 107 -19.00 -12.98 -9.88
N GLN A 108 -18.96 -12.87 -8.55
CA GLN A 108 -19.93 -13.50 -7.65
C GLN A 108 -21.36 -12.95 -7.82
N ASN A 109 -21.55 -11.87 -8.59
CA ASN A 109 -22.85 -11.28 -8.92
C ASN A 109 -23.73 -10.98 -7.70
N VAL A 110 -23.10 -10.75 -6.54
CA VAL A 110 -23.73 -10.31 -5.30
C VAL A 110 -24.07 -8.83 -5.44
N THR A 111 -25.08 -8.36 -4.71
CA THR A 111 -25.50 -6.95 -4.74
C THR A 111 -24.29 -6.01 -4.67
N PHE A 112 -24.02 -5.33 -5.79
CA PHE A 112 -22.73 -4.64 -6.02
C PHE A 112 -22.55 -3.39 -5.16
N TRP A 113 -23.65 -2.81 -4.66
CA TRP A 113 -23.66 -1.55 -3.95
C TRP A 113 -24.59 -1.58 -2.75
N THR A 114 -24.02 -1.40 -1.56
CA THR A 114 -24.72 -1.42 -0.28
C THR A 114 -24.89 0.00 0.29
N PRO A 115 -25.75 0.19 1.30
CA PRO A 115 -25.79 1.47 2.02
C PRO A 115 -24.44 1.89 2.61
N LEU A 116 -23.59 0.92 3.02
CA LEU A 116 -22.24 1.20 3.50
C LEU A 116 -21.34 1.76 2.40
N ASP A 117 -21.48 1.30 1.15
CA ASP A 117 -20.74 1.83 0.01
C ASP A 117 -21.08 3.31 -0.21
N THR A 118 -22.36 3.69 -0.06
CA THR A 118 -22.80 5.09 -0.11
C THR A 118 -22.15 5.92 0.99
N TRP A 119 -22.16 5.45 2.24
CA TRP A 119 -21.53 6.17 3.37
C TRP A 119 -20.01 6.30 3.21
N THR A 120 -19.33 5.21 2.84
CA THR A 120 -17.89 5.18 2.62
C THR A 120 -17.49 6.15 1.51
N THR A 121 -18.22 6.13 0.39
CA THR A 121 -17.99 7.03 -0.74
C THR A 121 -18.25 8.48 -0.36
N GLY A 122 -19.35 8.78 0.33
CA GLY A 122 -19.68 10.13 0.79
C GLY A 122 -18.58 10.71 1.68
N LEU A 123 -18.17 9.97 2.72
CA LEU A 123 -17.12 10.41 3.65
C LEU A 123 -15.77 10.62 2.93
N ALA A 124 -15.39 9.70 2.05
CA ALA A 124 -14.15 9.83 1.28
C ALA A 124 -14.20 11.03 0.34
N ILE A 125 -15.30 11.25 -0.39
CA ILE A 125 -15.48 12.41 -1.28
C ILE A 125 -15.41 13.71 -0.49
N THR A 126 -16.07 13.82 0.67
CA THR A 126 -15.98 15.01 1.52
C THR A 126 -14.54 15.28 1.94
N GLY A 127 -13.80 14.25 2.35
CA GLY A 127 -12.38 14.37 2.71
C GLY A 127 -11.47 14.76 1.54
N ILE A 128 -11.72 14.20 0.36
CA ILE A 128 -11.04 14.56 -0.90
C ILE A 128 -11.29 16.02 -1.23
N ILE A 129 -12.54 16.47 -1.21
CA ILE A 129 -12.90 17.88 -1.46
C ILE A 129 -12.20 18.80 -0.47
N ALA A 130 -12.24 18.47 0.83
CA ALA A 130 -11.55 19.25 1.86
C ALA A 130 -10.03 19.33 1.61
N THR A 131 -9.41 18.19 1.27
CA THR A 131 -7.98 18.12 0.93
C THR A 131 -7.63 19.00 -0.27
N LEU A 132 -8.45 18.97 -1.33
CA LEU A 132 -8.24 19.77 -2.53
C LEU A 132 -8.44 21.27 -2.27
N ILE A 133 -9.46 21.65 -1.49
CA ILE A 133 -9.69 23.05 -1.08
C ILE A 133 -8.51 23.57 -0.25
N ILE A 134 -8.04 22.80 0.73
CA ILE A 134 -6.89 23.18 1.56
C ILE A 134 -5.62 23.25 0.70
N GLY A 135 -5.40 22.29 -0.21
CA GLY A 135 -4.30 22.31 -1.16
C GLY A 135 -4.31 23.56 -2.02
N TYR A 136 -5.45 23.88 -2.63
CA TYR A 136 -5.66 25.08 -3.44
C TYR A 136 -5.38 26.37 -2.65
N ARG A 137 -5.91 26.49 -1.43
CA ARG A 137 -5.66 27.65 -0.54
C ARG A 137 -4.17 27.83 -0.20
N ASN A 138 -3.43 26.72 -0.14
CA ASN A 138 -1.98 26.73 0.08
C ASN A 138 -1.15 26.77 -1.23
N ARG A 139 -1.79 27.02 -2.38
CA ARG A 139 -1.16 27.06 -3.72
C ARG A 139 -0.44 25.75 -4.08
N LEU A 140 -0.92 24.63 -3.55
CA LEU A 140 -0.46 23.29 -3.90
C LEU A 140 -1.34 22.72 -5.02
N THR A 141 -0.72 22.07 -5.99
CA THR A 141 -1.43 21.39 -7.08
C THR A 141 -1.86 19.98 -6.66
N ILE A 142 -2.81 19.37 -7.37
CA ILE A 142 -3.24 17.98 -7.11
C ILE A 142 -2.11 16.95 -7.26
N VAL A 143 -1.08 17.29 -8.03
CA VAL A 143 0.11 16.45 -8.22
C VAL A 143 1.16 16.63 -7.12
N ASP A 144 0.98 17.62 -6.22
CA ASP A 144 1.89 17.82 -5.09
C ASP A 144 1.88 16.59 -4.18
N PRO A 145 3.06 16.08 -3.79
CA PRO A 145 3.13 14.86 -3.01
C PRO A 145 2.39 14.88 -1.67
N ILE A 146 2.31 16.03 -1.01
CA ILE A 146 1.64 16.14 0.29
C ILE A 146 0.13 16.06 0.10
N VAL A 147 -0.40 16.75 -0.92
CA VAL A 147 -1.82 16.64 -1.30
C VAL A 147 -2.15 15.18 -1.60
N ARG A 148 -1.33 14.50 -2.40
CA ARG A 148 -1.51 13.08 -2.72
C ARG A 148 -1.42 12.16 -1.51
N GLY A 149 -0.54 12.45 -0.56
CA GLY A 149 -0.48 11.73 0.72
C GLY A 149 -1.79 11.79 1.49
N TYR A 150 -2.39 12.99 1.62
CA TYR A 150 -3.70 13.16 2.25
C TYR A 150 -4.84 12.56 1.46
N LEU A 151 -4.81 12.62 0.12
CA LEU A 151 -5.77 11.86 -0.69
C LEU A 151 -5.66 10.36 -0.39
N GLY A 152 -4.45 9.84 -0.22
CA GLY A 152 -4.21 8.46 0.22
C GLY A 152 -4.88 8.12 1.56
N VAL A 153 -4.88 9.04 2.53
CA VAL A 153 -5.60 8.87 3.81
C VAL A 153 -7.08 8.62 3.58
N PHE A 154 -7.73 9.39 2.70
CA PHE A 154 -9.17 9.22 2.43
C PHE A 154 -9.48 8.00 1.56
N PHE A 155 -8.55 7.58 0.69
CA PHE A 155 -8.71 6.34 -0.09
C PHE A 155 -8.37 5.06 0.67
N LYS A 156 -7.78 5.14 1.87
CA LYS A 156 -7.42 3.94 2.64
C LYS A 156 -7.99 3.93 4.04
N GLY A 157 -7.76 5.02 4.77
CA GLY A 157 -8.20 5.18 6.15
C GLY A 157 -9.71 5.13 6.30
N VAL A 158 -10.44 5.99 5.58
CA VAL A 158 -11.91 6.04 5.66
C VAL A 158 -12.54 4.69 5.32
N PRO A 159 -12.19 4.01 4.21
CA PRO A 159 -12.72 2.68 3.91
C PRO A 159 -12.40 1.60 4.93
N GLN A 160 -11.24 1.65 5.58
CA GLN A 160 -10.90 0.69 6.63
C GLN A 160 -11.68 0.98 7.92
N LEU A 161 -11.98 2.25 8.22
CA LEU A 161 -12.83 2.61 9.35
C LEU A 161 -14.30 2.21 9.10
N THR A 162 -14.81 2.40 7.88
CA THR A 162 -16.16 1.92 7.54
C THR A 162 -16.23 0.41 7.42
N LEU A 163 -15.14 -0.25 6.98
CA LEU A 163 -14.99 -1.70 7.06
C LEU A 163 -15.06 -2.20 8.50
N ALA A 164 -14.35 -1.56 9.45
CA ALA A 164 -14.41 -1.91 10.86
C ALA A 164 -15.85 -1.86 11.40
N TYR A 165 -16.59 -0.80 11.05
CA TYR A 165 -18.01 -0.69 11.37
C TYR A 165 -18.84 -1.81 10.73
N ASN A 166 -18.57 -2.17 9.47
CA ASN A 166 -19.26 -3.26 8.79
C ASN A 166 -19.04 -4.60 9.50
N ILE A 167 -17.79 -4.90 9.87
CA ILE A 167 -17.43 -6.12 10.59
C ILE A 167 -18.25 -6.25 11.88
N ILE A 168 -18.40 -5.15 12.63
CA ILE A 168 -19.21 -5.11 13.86
C ILE A 168 -20.69 -5.39 13.57
N LEU A 169 -21.23 -4.90 12.46
CA LEU A 169 -22.64 -5.05 12.13
C LEU A 169 -23.01 -6.42 11.58
N VAL A 170 -22.20 -6.95 10.66
CA VAL A 170 -22.59 -8.12 9.84
C VAL A 170 -21.65 -9.30 9.98
N GLY A 171 -20.57 -9.18 10.76
CA GLY A 171 -19.52 -10.18 10.84
C GLY A 171 -18.33 -9.89 9.91
N GLY A 172 -17.20 -10.54 10.21
CA GLY A 172 -15.95 -10.43 9.46
C GLY A 172 -15.58 -11.70 8.70
N SER A 173 -16.54 -12.60 8.45
CA SER A 173 -16.25 -13.99 8.01
C SER A 173 -15.62 -14.07 6.62
N GLY A 174 -15.88 -13.10 5.74
CA GLY A 174 -15.25 -13.00 4.42
C GLY A 174 -13.84 -12.42 4.45
N ILE A 175 -13.33 -11.97 5.60
CA ILE A 175 -11.95 -11.51 5.74
C ILE A 175 -11.12 -12.63 6.36
N SER A 176 -10.15 -13.15 5.60
CA SER A 176 -9.33 -14.25 6.11
C SER A 176 -8.46 -13.79 7.27
N THR A 177 -8.25 -14.66 8.26
CA THR A 177 -7.28 -14.39 9.35
C THR A 177 -5.88 -14.08 8.80
N PHE A 178 -5.52 -14.74 7.69
CA PHE A 178 -4.29 -14.45 6.98
C PHE A 178 -4.26 -13.02 6.43
N ALA A 179 -5.38 -12.50 5.89
CA ALA A 179 -5.48 -11.11 5.45
C ALA A 179 -5.27 -10.11 6.60
N ILE A 180 -5.81 -10.38 7.79
CA ILE A 180 -5.61 -9.53 8.98
C ILE A 180 -4.13 -9.46 9.35
N VAL A 181 -3.50 -10.62 9.55
CA VAL A 181 -2.09 -10.72 9.96
C VAL A 181 -1.15 -10.16 8.89
N THR A 182 -1.35 -10.54 7.63
CA THR A 182 -0.50 -10.04 6.55
C THR A 182 -0.72 -8.57 6.27
N GLY A 183 -1.89 -8.01 6.55
CA GLY A 183 -2.14 -6.58 6.55
C GLY A 183 -1.12 -5.85 7.42
N HIS A 184 -1.02 -6.18 8.71
CA HIS A 184 -0.04 -5.56 9.62
C HIS A 184 1.41 -5.78 9.18
N ILE A 185 1.78 -7.01 8.83
CA ILE A 185 3.15 -7.33 8.42
C ILE A 185 3.53 -6.49 7.20
N ASN A 186 2.68 -6.47 6.18
CA ASN A 186 2.94 -5.74 4.95
C ASN A 186 2.97 -4.22 5.17
N ILE A 187 2.03 -3.65 5.94
CA ILE A 187 2.01 -2.21 6.21
C ILE A 187 3.25 -1.80 7.02
N CYS A 188 3.58 -2.53 8.11
CA CYS A 188 4.75 -2.25 8.93
C CYS A 188 6.07 -2.37 8.13
N THR A 189 6.22 -3.43 7.33
CA THR A 189 7.43 -3.62 6.52
C THR A 189 7.58 -2.56 5.43
N ARG A 190 6.46 -2.14 4.81
CA ARG A 190 6.43 -1.05 3.84
C ARG A 190 6.75 0.30 4.47
N LEU A 191 6.16 0.60 5.63
CA LEU A 191 6.46 1.81 6.39
C LEU A 191 7.96 1.83 6.74
N GLY A 192 8.52 0.69 7.15
CA GLY A 192 9.95 0.50 7.33
C GLY A 192 10.77 0.87 6.10
N GLN A 193 10.41 0.36 4.91
CA GLN A 193 11.09 0.71 3.65
C GLN A 193 10.95 2.19 3.27
N VAL A 194 9.76 2.78 3.45
CA VAL A 194 9.54 4.21 3.21
C VAL A 194 10.40 5.06 4.14
N ILE A 195 10.49 4.71 5.42
CA ILE A 195 11.34 5.39 6.41
C ILE A 195 12.82 5.22 6.08
N MET A 196 13.27 4.03 5.69
CA MET A 196 14.64 3.81 5.23
C MET A 196 14.94 4.72 4.03
N SER A 197 14.02 4.78 3.06
CA SER A 197 14.16 5.63 1.89
C SER A 197 14.17 7.12 2.22
N LEU A 198 13.38 7.57 3.20
CA LEU A 198 13.38 8.95 3.69
C LEU A 198 14.74 9.35 4.25
N ARG A 199 15.40 8.44 4.98
CA ARG A 199 16.74 8.66 5.57
C ARG A 199 17.83 8.73 4.49
N GLU A 200 17.65 8.07 3.36
CA GLU A 200 18.61 8.11 2.23
C GLU A 200 18.48 9.38 1.38
N ALA A 201 17.31 10.02 1.39
CA ALA A 201 16.94 11.07 0.44
C ALA A 201 16.61 12.42 1.09
N SER A 202 17.13 12.67 2.30
CA SER A 202 16.96 13.95 3.02
C SER A 202 15.50 14.42 3.11
N TRP A 203 14.57 13.50 3.38
CA TRP A 203 13.15 13.81 3.59
C TRP A 203 12.43 14.49 2.41
N ASP A 204 12.70 14.03 1.18
CA ASP A 204 12.01 14.55 0.01
C ASP A 204 10.47 14.46 0.12
N ARG A 205 9.78 15.37 -0.58
CA ARG A 205 8.32 15.50 -0.49
C ARG A 205 7.59 14.23 -0.97
N ASN A 206 8.11 13.49 -1.95
CA ASN A 206 7.44 12.28 -2.46
C ASN A 206 7.37 11.19 -1.39
N ARG A 207 8.50 10.91 -0.74
CA ARG A 207 8.53 9.89 0.32
C ARG A 207 7.75 10.32 1.56
N ARG A 208 7.71 11.63 1.87
CA ARG A 208 6.84 12.17 2.93
C ARG A 208 5.37 11.95 2.61
N GLY A 209 4.96 12.19 1.36
CA GLY A 209 3.61 11.90 0.88
C GLY A 209 3.24 10.43 1.07
N CYS A 210 4.11 9.51 0.68
CA CYS A 210 3.91 8.07 0.92
C CYS A 210 3.77 7.74 2.41
N ALA A 211 4.65 8.30 3.26
CA ALA A 211 4.64 8.03 4.69
C ALA A 211 3.32 8.46 5.37
N ILE A 212 2.76 9.61 4.99
CA ILE A 212 1.47 10.08 5.53
C ILE A 212 0.36 9.05 5.25
N GLY A 213 0.28 8.57 4.00
CA GLY A 213 -0.71 7.58 3.61
C GLY A 213 -0.54 6.24 4.32
N GLU A 214 0.71 5.77 4.47
CA GLU A 214 1.00 4.48 5.12
C GLU A 214 0.81 4.51 6.65
N ILE A 215 1.08 5.66 7.30
CA ILE A 215 0.78 5.81 8.74
C ILE A 215 -0.73 5.75 8.97
N ALA A 216 -1.50 6.46 8.15
CA ALA A 216 -2.96 6.40 8.25
C ALA A 216 -3.47 4.98 7.99
N ASN A 217 -2.93 4.30 6.98
CA ASN A 217 -3.26 2.91 6.65
C ASN A 217 -3.04 1.96 7.83
N GLU A 218 -1.91 2.04 8.54
CA GLU A 218 -1.68 1.20 9.73
C GLU A 218 -2.68 1.55 10.84
N GLY A 219 -2.85 2.84 11.13
CA GLY A 219 -3.76 3.30 12.19
C GLY A 219 -5.19 2.81 11.98
N SER A 220 -5.72 2.93 10.77
CA SER A 220 -7.06 2.43 10.44
C SER A 220 -7.15 0.92 10.35
N TRP A 221 -6.07 0.23 9.95
CA TRP A 221 -6.05 -1.24 9.94
C TRP A 221 -6.07 -1.82 11.34
N ILE A 222 -5.37 -1.21 12.30
CA ILE A 222 -5.47 -1.56 13.73
C ILE A 222 -6.93 -1.52 14.19
N VAL A 223 -7.67 -0.46 13.84
CA VAL A 223 -9.10 -0.35 14.19
C VAL A 223 -9.92 -1.47 13.56
N ALA A 224 -9.70 -1.78 12.28
CA ALA A 224 -10.37 -2.88 11.60
C ALA A 224 -10.05 -4.25 12.23
N THR A 225 -8.81 -4.47 12.66
CA THR A 225 -8.40 -5.69 13.35
C THR A 225 -9.03 -5.81 14.73
N VAL A 226 -9.12 -4.72 15.50
CA VAL A 226 -9.83 -4.72 16.79
C VAL A 226 -11.30 -5.08 16.59
N ALA A 227 -11.97 -4.46 15.61
CA ALA A 227 -13.35 -4.80 15.26
C ALA A 227 -13.52 -6.27 14.86
N TRP A 228 -12.55 -6.84 14.13
CA TRP A 228 -12.56 -8.25 13.75
C TRP A 228 -12.33 -9.21 14.92
N LEU A 229 -11.57 -8.81 15.95
CA LEU A 229 -11.30 -9.68 17.10
C LEU A 229 -12.46 -9.79 18.09
N ILE A 230 -13.40 -8.83 18.09
CA ILE A 230 -14.49 -8.75 19.07
C ILE A 230 -15.82 -9.35 18.56
N VAL A 231 -15.88 -9.75 17.29
CA VAL A 231 -17.05 -10.34 16.62
C VAL A 231 -16.77 -11.79 16.29
#